data_AF-A0A257CED4-F1
#
_entry.id   AF-A0A257CED4-F1
#
_cell.length_a   1.000
_cell.length_b   1.000
_cell.length_c   1.000
_cell.angle_alpha   90.00
_cell.angle_beta   90.00
_cell.angle_gamma   90.00
#
_symmetry.space_group_name_H-M   'P 1'
#
loop_
_entity.id
_entity.type
_entity.pdbx_description
1 polymer ?
#
loop_
_entity_poly.entity_id
_entity_poly.type
_entity_poly.pdbx_seq_one_letter_code
_entity_poly.pdbx_strand_id
1 'polypeptide(L)' 'MGMPGPQKVNRYGVEFKVNAAALSHAPGVQVKDVAESLCIHPFMLSKWRKQVRSASRLRSS' A
#
# COMPACT_ATOMS: atom_id res chain seq x y z
N MET A 1 -21.81 22.44 15.85
CA MET A 1 -20.74 21.48 16.18
C MET A 1 -20.10 21.02 14.87
N GLY A 2 -18.91 21.54 14.53
CA GLY A 2 -18.24 21.21 13.27
C GLY A 2 -17.68 19.80 13.31
N MET A 3 -18.28 18.89 12.55
CA MET A 3 -17.65 17.61 12.23
C MET A 3 -16.52 17.96 11.25
N PRO A 4 -15.23 17.72 11.53
CA PRO A 4 -14.25 17.81 10.46
C PRO A 4 -14.66 16.76 9.44
N GLY A 5 -15.13 17.21 8.27
CA GLY A 5 -15.50 16.35 7.15
C GLY A 5 -14.39 15.34 6.88
N PRO A 6 -14.70 14.16 6.31
CA PRO A 6 -13.76 13.06 6.19
C PRO A 6 -12.49 13.63 5.61
N GLN A 7 -11.43 13.65 6.43
CA GLN A 7 -10.13 14.13 5.99
C GLN A 7 -9.90 13.41 4.67
N LYS A 8 -9.78 14.16 3.58
CA LYS A 8 -9.27 13.64 2.31
C LYS A 8 -7.80 13.29 2.53
N VAL A 9 -7.53 12.37 3.46
CA VAL A 9 -6.41 11.48 3.30
C VAL A 9 -6.68 10.88 1.93
N ASN A 10 -5.81 11.20 0.99
CA ASN A 10 -5.77 10.61 -0.34
C ASN A 10 -5.41 9.12 -0.19
N ARG A 11 -6.22 8.39 0.61
CA ARG A 11 -6.02 7.05 1.12
C ARG A 11 -6.06 6.19 -0.11
N TYR A 12 -4.86 5.91 -0.63
CA TYR A 12 -4.65 4.84 -1.59
C TYR A 12 -5.54 3.67 -1.16
N GLY A 13 -6.45 3.27 -2.06
CA GLY A 13 -7.42 2.22 -1.76
C GLY A 13 -6.69 0.99 -1.24
N VAL A 14 -7.32 0.23 -0.35
CA VAL A 14 -6.70 -0.98 0.19
C VAL A 14 -6.24 -1.89 -0.96
N GLU A 15 -7.05 -2.00 -2.01
CA GLU A 15 -6.74 -2.73 -3.23
C GLU A 15 -5.48 -2.19 -3.94
N PHE A 16 -5.35 -0.86 -4.05
CA PHE A 16 -4.14 -0.24 -4.62
C PHE A 16 -2.89 -0.61 -3.82
N LYS A 17 -2.97 -0.58 -2.49
CA LYS A 17 -1.83 -0.92 -1.61
C LYS A 17 -1.47 -2.39 -1.74
N VAL A 18 -2.46 -3.27 -1.83
CA VAL A 18 -2.27 -4.72 -2.03
C VAL A 18 -1.64 -4.98 -3.39
N ASN A 19 -2.15 -4.37 -4.45
CA ASN A 19 -1.65 -4.55 -5.81
C ASN A 19 -0.22 -4.03 -5.96
N ALA A 20 0.05 -2.83 -5.44
CA ALA A 20 1.40 -2.26 -5.41
C ALA A 20 2.39 -3.14 -4.61
N ALA A 21 1.98 -3.65 -3.45
CA ALA A 21 2.80 -4.56 -2.65
C ALA A 21 3.04 -5.91 -3.34
N ALA A 22 2.06 -6.44 -4.07
CA ALA A 22 2.17 -7.66 -4.86
C ALA A 22 3.13 -7.50 -6.04
N LEU A 23 3.04 -6.38 -6.78
CA LEU A 23 3.98 -6.02 -7.85
C LEU A 23 5.42 -5.92 -7.32
N SER A 24 5.59 -5.33 -6.14
CA SER A 24 6.90 -5.25 -5.48
C SER A 24 7.42 -6.59 -4.93
N HIS A 25 6.58 -7.62 -4.88
CA HIS A 25 6.96 -8.97 -4.47
C HIS A 25 7.45 -9.83 -5.62
N ALA A 26 7.34 -9.35 -6.87
CA ALA A 26 7.82 -10.05 -8.05
C ALA A 26 9.35 -10.21 -8.03
N PRO A 27 9.88 -11.39 -8.41
CA PRO A 27 11.32 -11.64 -8.42
C PRO A 27 12.02 -10.72 -9.43
N GLY A 28 13.08 -10.04 -8.99
CA GLY A 28 13.83 -9.09 -9.82
C GLY A 28 13.23 -7.68 -9.89
N VAL A 29 12.05 -7.43 -9.32
CA VAL A 29 11.43 -6.11 -9.32
C VAL A 29 11.86 -5.31 -8.09
N GLN A 30 12.37 -4.10 -8.32
CA GLN A 30 12.77 -3.20 -7.24
C GLN A 30 11.57 -2.39 -6.72
N VAL A 31 11.55 -2.19 -5.40
CA VAL A 31 10.57 -1.31 -4.72
C VAL A 31 10.57 0.09 -5.33
N LYS A 32 11.73 0.59 -5.76
CA LYS A 32 11.88 1.92 -6.34
C LYS A 32 11.21 2.02 -7.71
N ASP A 33 11.42 1.04 -8.58
CA ASP A 33 10.80 0.98 -9.91
C ASP A 33 9.27 1.01 -9.85
N VAL A 34 8.69 0.17 -8.99
CA VAL A 34 7.23 0.11 -8.79
C VAL A 34 6.71 1.41 -8.20
N ALA A 35 7.47 2.04 -7.31
CA ALA A 35 7.10 3.30 -6.69
C ALA A 35 7.12 4.47 -7.70
N GLU A 36 8.15 4.56 -8.54
CA GLU A 36 8.25 5.53 -9.63
C GLU A 36 7.10 5.35 -10.64
N SER A 37 6.80 4.11 -11.02
CA SER A 37 5.70 3.80 -11.95
C SER A 37 4.32 4.17 -11.39
N LEU A 38 4.11 3.97 -10.10
CA LEU A 38 2.87 4.33 -9.40
C LEU A 38 2.84 5.80 -8.95
N CYS A 39 3.92 6.56 -9.21
CA CYS A 39 4.12 7.93 -8.74
C CYS A 39 3.90 8.08 -7.21
N ILE A 40 4.41 7.11 -6.45
CA ILE A 40 4.35 7.08 -4.98
C ILE A 40 5.75 7.05 -4.38
N HIS A 41 5.84 7.37 -3.09
CA HIS A 41 7.12 7.30 -2.40
C HIS A 41 7.49 5.82 -2.08
N PRO A 42 8.71 5.35 -2.37
CA PRO A 42 9.12 3.94 -2.17
C PRO A 42 9.05 3.47 -0.70
N PHE A 43 9.14 4.41 0.25
CA PHE A 43 8.90 4.15 1.67
C PHE A 43 7.46 3.68 1.96
N MET A 44 6.45 4.22 1.27
CA MET A 44 5.07 3.78 1.44
C MET A 44 4.90 2.33 1.01
N LEU A 45 5.50 1.96 -0.11
CA LEU A 45 5.46 0.60 -0.65
C LEU A 45 6.10 -0.40 0.31
N SER A 46 7.25 -0.03 0.90
CA SER A 46 7.90 -0.83 1.95
C SER A 46 7.02 -1.04 3.18
N LYS A 47 6.27 0.00 3.61
CA LYS A 47 5.27 -0.13 4.68
C LYS A 47 4.09 -1.03 4.29
N TRP A 48 3.67 -0.99 3.03
CA TRP A 48 2.54 -1.80 2.56
C TRP A 48 2.91 -3.27 2.45
N ARG A 49 4.13 -3.62 2.03
CA ARG A 49 4.62 -5.01 2.05
C ARG A 49 4.50 -5.66 3.43
N LYS A 50 4.88 -4.93 4.49
CA LYS A 50 4.73 -5.39 5.88
C LYS A 50 3.27 -5.53 6.29
N GLN A 51 2.42 -4.55 5.92
CA GLN A 51 1.00 -4.59 6.23
C GLN A 51 0.26 -5.73 5.50
N VAL A 52 0.52 -5.97 4.22
CA VAL A 52 -0.14 -7.04 3.45
C VAL A 52 0.20 -8.41 4.01
N ARG A 53 1.45 -8.65 4.41
CA ARG A 53 1.87 -9.88 5.10
C ARG A 53 1.21 -10.06 6.47
N SER A 54 0.93 -8.97 7.17
CA SER A 54 0.22 -9.01 8.45
C SER A 54 -1.29 -9.16 8.27
N ALA A 55 -1.86 -8.54 7.23
CA ALA A 55 -3.28 -8.54 6.93
C ALA A 55 -3.78 -9.90 6.40
N SER A 56 -2.95 -10.62 5.63
CA SER A 56 -3.27 -11.99 5.20
C SER A 56 -3.44 -12.97 6.36
N ARG A 57 -2.89 -12.67 7.55
CA ARG A 57 -3.04 -13.48 8.76
C ARG A 57 -4.37 -13.23 9.50
N LEU A 58 -5.11 -12.16 9.18
CA LEU A 58 -6.34 -11.77 9.87
C LEU A 58 -7.63 -12.20 9.14
N ARG A 59 -7.54 -12.84 7.97
CA ARG A 59 -8.69 -13.39 7.22
C ARG A 59 -8.80 -14.90 7.39
N SER A 60 -8.62 -15.36 8.62
CA SER A 60 -8.90 -16.74 9.05
C SER A 60 -9.30 -16.68 10.53
N SER A 61 -10.49 -16.18 10.79
CA SER A 61 -11.23 -16.44 12.03
C SER A 61 -12.71 -16.30 11.77
#